data_AF-A0A7S2ZZB6-F1
#
_entry.id   AF-A0A7S2ZZB6-F1
#
_cell.length_a   1.000
_cell.length_b   1.000
_cell.length_c   1.000
_cell.angle_alpha   90.00
_cell.angle_beta   90.00
_cell.angle_gamma   90.00
#
_symmetry.space_group_name_H-M   'P 1'
#
loop_
_entity.id
_entity.type
_entity.pdbx_description
1 polymer ?
#
loop_
_entity_poly.entity_id
_entity_poly.type
_entity_poly.pdbx_seq_one_letter_code
_entity_poly.pdbx_strand_id
1 'polypeptide(L)'
;GPNNGARTIFYKCRFFNNRTISTETRGGGAVSVFNTDLEFWECAFVNNSGAAGGAIAGKNFRLYVYGCDFINNSSSGGSDGKTQQQVGNGGAGPNNGARTIFYKCRFFNNRTISTETRGGGAVSVFNTDLEFWECAFVNNSGAAGGAIAGKNFRLYVYGCDFINNSSSGGSDGKTQQQVGNGGA
;
A
#
# COMPACT_ATOMS: atom_id res chain seq x y z
N GLY A 1 24.24 -0.12 22.62
CA GLY A 1 24.55 0.61 21.37
C GLY A 1 23.34 0.57 20.46
N PRO A 2 23.27 1.38 19.40
CA PRO A 2 22.23 1.24 18.40
C PRO A 2 22.42 -0.13 17.71
N ASN A 3 21.36 -0.94 17.65
CA ASN A 3 21.43 -2.21 16.94
C ASN A 3 21.69 -1.94 15.47
N ASN A 4 22.76 -2.51 14.91
CA ASN A 4 22.93 -2.60 13.47
C ASN A 4 21.75 -3.41 12.92
N GLY A 5 20.79 -2.72 12.31
CA GLY A 5 19.50 -3.28 11.97
C GLY A 5 19.63 -4.39 10.94
N ALA A 6 19.31 -5.62 11.34
CA ALA A 6 19.07 -6.70 10.40
C ALA A 6 17.84 -6.32 9.54
N ARG A 7 18.10 -5.93 8.29
CA ARG A 7 17.05 -5.77 7.28
C ARG A 7 16.69 -7.13 6.72
N THR A 8 15.41 -7.45 6.70
CA THR A 8 14.95 -8.66 6.02
C THR A 8 14.75 -8.34 4.54
N ILE A 9 15.55 -8.97 3.69
CA ILE A 9 15.54 -8.79 2.24
C ILE A 9 14.89 -10.02 1.60
N PHE A 10 13.92 -9.80 0.72
CA PHE A 10 13.33 -10.82 -0.13
C PHE A 10 13.72 -10.55 -1.59
N TYR A 11 14.31 -11.56 -2.25
CA TYR A 11 14.76 -11.48 -3.65
C TYR A 11 14.07 -12.57 -4.46
N LYS A 12 13.40 -12.20 -5.56
CA LYS A 12 12.68 -13.12 -6.48
C LYS A 12 11.63 -14.01 -5.80
N CYS A 13 11.08 -13.59 -4.67
CA CYS A 13 10.06 -14.32 -3.93
C CYS A 13 8.67 -14.15 -4.57
N ARG A 14 7.80 -15.16 -4.43
CA ARG A 14 6.43 -15.14 -4.92
C ARG A 14 5.45 -15.43 -3.80
N PHE A 15 4.57 -14.48 -3.53
CA PHE A 15 3.51 -14.54 -2.52
C PHE A 15 2.17 -14.60 -3.25
N PHE A 16 1.54 -15.79 -3.29
CA PHE A 16 0.31 -16.02 -4.04
C PHE A 16 -0.82 -16.55 -3.15
N ASN A 17 -2.04 -16.05 -3.37
CA ASN A 17 -3.27 -16.52 -2.72
C ASN A 17 -3.24 -16.52 -1.17
N ASN A 18 -2.36 -15.74 -0.53
CA ASN A 18 -2.29 -15.69 0.93
C ASN A 18 -3.46 -14.87 1.48
N ARG A 19 -4.00 -15.29 2.63
CA ARG A 19 -5.14 -14.62 3.26
C ARG A 19 -4.98 -14.51 4.78
N THR A 20 -5.14 -13.31 5.32
CA THR A 20 -5.33 -13.18 6.78
C THR A 20 -6.76 -13.57 7.13
N ILE A 21 -6.91 -14.59 7.99
CA ILE A 21 -8.21 -15.04 8.50
C ILE A 21 -8.75 -14.06 9.56
N SER A 22 -7.85 -13.34 10.25
CA SER A 22 -8.24 -12.38 11.28
C SER A 22 -9.07 -11.22 10.71
N THR A 23 -10.19 -10.94 11.37
CA THR A 23 -10.97 -9.71 11.22
C THR A 23 -10.35 -8.54 11.98
N GLU A 24 -9.34 -8.79 12.83
CA GLU A 24 -8.61 -7.72 13.50
C GLU A 24 -7.78 -6.90 12.51
N THR A 25 -7.78 -5.60 12.74
CA THR A 25 -7.58 -4.52 11.77
C THR A 25 -6.14 -4.34 11.24
N ARG A 26 -5.28 -5.37 11.31
CA ARG A 26 -3.81 -5.18 11.30
C ARG A 26 -2.99 -6.08 10.38
N GLY A 27 -3.62 -7.08 9.77
CA GLY A 27 -2.93 -8.07 8.93
C GLY A 27 -2.80 -7.66 7.46
N GLY A 28 -1.64 -7.94 6.88
CA GLY A 28 -1.40 -7.94 5.43
C GLY A 28 -1.52 -9.36 4.89
N GLY A 29 -2.20 -9.54 3.74
CA GLY A 29 -2.58 -10.86 3.24
C GLY A 29 -1.42 -11.84 3.10
N ALA A 30 -0.25 -11.39 2.65
CA ALA A 30 0.97 -12.18 2.57
C ALA A 30 2.01 -11.83 3.64
N VAL A 31 2.19 -10.55 3.98
CA VAL A 31 3.26 -10.10 4.89
C VAL A 31 2.71 -9.10 5.91
N SER A 32 3.04 -9.26 7.18
CA SER A 32 2.71 -8.32 8.26
C SER A 32 3.99 -7.89 8.98
N VAL A 33 4.18 -6.57 9.17
CA VAL A 33 5.48 -5.96 9.53
C VAL A 33 5.34 -4.99 10.70
N PHE A 34 6.13 -5.17 11.76
CA PHE A 34 6.06 -4.26 12.92
C PHE A 34 7.46 -3.90 13.42
N ASN A 35 7.75 -2.60 13.51
CA ASN A 35 8.98 -2.05 14.10
C ASN A 35 10.30 -2.61 13.51
N THR A 36 10.37 -2.79 12.19
CA THR A 36 11.57 -3.27 11.47
C THR A 36 11.67 -2.60 10.08
N ASP A 37 12.73 -2.83 9.32
CA ASP A 37 12.88 -2.38 7.93
C ASP A 37 12.75 -3.59 6.99
N LEU A 38 11.93 -3.49 5.94
CA LEU A 38 11.80 -4.52 4.89
C LEU A 38 12.25 -4.03 3.52
N GLU A 39 12.76 -4.98 2.73
CA GLU A 39 13.23 -4.73 1.39
C GLU A 39 12.83 -5.89 0.44
N PHE A 40 12.23 -5.56 -0.70
CA PHE A 40 11.76 -6.51 -1.70
C PHE A 40 12.32 -6.17 -3.07
N TRP A 41 12.89 -7.17 -3.74
CA TRP A 41 13.50 -7.06 -5.06
C TRP A 41 12.95 -8.13 -5.99
N GLU A 42 12.42 -7.72 -7.16
CA GLU A 42 11.94 -8.62 -8.21
C GLU A 42 10.88 -9.64 -7.71
N CYS A 43 10.11 -9.26 -6.69
CA CYS A 43 9.11 -10.12 -6.04
C CYS A 43 7.71 -9.93 -6.63
N ALA A 44 6.86 -10.95 -6.52
CA ALA A 44 5.47 -10.89 -6.98
C ALA A 44 4.48 -11.20 -5.86
N PHE A 45 3.49 -10.32 -5.69
CA PHE A 45 2.36 -10.44 -4.77
C PHE A 45 1.07 -10.55 -5.59
N VAL A 46 0.51 -11.76 -5.68
CA VAL A 46 -0.62 -12.07 -6.56
C VAL A 46 -1.81 -12.63 -5.78
N ASN A 47 -3.00 -12.06 -5.99
CA ASN A 47 -4.27 -12.51 -5.40
C ASN A 47 -4.27 -12.60 -3.86
N ASN A 48 -3.43 -11.85 -3.15
CA ASN A 48 -3.41 -11.89 -1.69
C ASN A 48 -4.55 -11.04 -1.12
N SER A 49 -5.07 -11.42 0.05
CA SER A 49 -6.20 -10.73 0.69
C SER A 49 -5.99 -10.52 2.18
N GLY A 50 -6.23 -9.29 2.67
CA GLY A 50 -6.03 -8.99 4.08
C GLY A 50 -6.98 -7.95 4.65
N ALA A 51 -7.14 -7.95 5.98
CA ALA A 51 -8.03 -7.02 6.65
C ALA A 51 -7.54 -5.57 6.52
N ALA A 52 -6.25 -5.35 6.80
CA ALA A 52 -5.61 -4.07 6.56
C ALA A 52 -5.17 -3.96 5.10
N GLY A 53 -4.23 -4.83 4.68
CA GLY A 53 -3.57 -4.72 3.38
C GLY A 53 -3.68 -6.00 2.57
N GLY A 54 -3.89 -5.89 1.25
CA GLY A 54 -4.05 -7.09 0.44
C GLY A 54 -2.77 -7.90 0.32
N ALA A 55 -1.61 -7.25 0.13
CA ALA A 55 -0.32 -7.93 0.04
C ALA A 55 0.51 -7.80 1.34
N ILE A 56 0.88 -6.59 1.72
CA ILE A 56 1.75 -6.30 2.86
C ILE A 56 0.95 -5.42 3.83
N ALA A 57 1.15 -5.49 5.14
CA ALA A 57 0.67 -4.48 6.07
C ALA A 57 1.59 -4.36 7.28
N GLY A 58 1.31 -3.41 8.17
CA GLY A 58 2.11 -3.23 9.36
C GLY A 58 2.03 -1.86 10.01
N LYS A 59 3.02 -1.57 10.85
CA LYS A 59 3.20 -0.28 11.54
C LYS A 59 4.67 -0.02 11.90
N ASN A 60 5.06 1.25 11.92
CA ASN A 60 6.42 1.69 12.27
C ASN A 60 7.56 0.99 11.48
N PHE A 61 7.40 0.80 10.17
CA PHE A 61 8.47 0.26 9.30
C PHE A 61 8.94 1.25 8.23
N ARG A 62 10.14 1.01 7.68
CA ARG A 62 10.53 1.47 6.34
C ARG A 62 10.33 0.33 5.35
N LEU A 63 9.94 0.68 4.13
CA LEU A 63 9.73 -0.28 3.07
C LEU A 63 10.42 0.20 1.79
N TYR A 64 11.25 -0.68 1.23
CA TYR A 64 11.92 -0.47 -0.04
C TYR A 64 11.50 -1.57 -1.01
N VAL A 65 11.03 -1.19 -2.19
CA VAL A 65 10.46 -2.13 -3.17
C VAL A 65 10.98 -1.81 -4.56
N TYR A 66 11.64 -2.78 -5.18
CA TYR A 66 12.36 -2.62 -6.44
C TYR A 66 11.92 -3.69 -7.45
N GLY A 67 11.35 -3.27 -8.59
CA GLY A 67 10.99 -4.19 -9.67
C GLY A 67 9.89 -5.20 -9.32
N CYS A 68 9.03 -4.91 -8.33
CA CYS A 68 8.05 -5.85 -7.82
C CYS A 68 6.65 -5.67 -8.43
N ASP A 69 5.91 -6.77 -8.50
CA ASP A 69 4.55 -6.83 -9.01
C ASP A 69 3.52 -7.01 -7.88
N PHE A 70 2.46 -6.19 -7.90
CA PHE A 70 1.29 -6.31 -7.04
C PHE A 70 0.05 -6.46 -7.93
N ILE A 71 -0.47 -7.68 -8.05
CA ILE A 71 -1.51 -8.05 -9.01
C ILE A 71 -2.73 -8.63 -8.29
N ASN A 72 -3.93 -8.10 -8.57
CA ASN A 72 -5.22 -8.58 -8.06
C ASN A 72 -5.30 -8.72 -6.51
N ASN A 73 -4.48 -8.01 -5.74
CA ASN A 73 -4.57 -8.06 -4.28
C ASN A 73 -5.83 -7.30 -3.83
N SER A 74 -6.38 -7.65 -2.67
CA SER A 74 -7.59 -6.99 -2.13
C SER A 74 -7.52 -6.79 -0.63
N SER A 75 -7.99 -5.64 -0.12
CA SER A 75 -8.27 -5.51 1.30
C SER A 75 -9.75 -5.21 1.55
N SER A 76 -10.24 -5.60 2.72
CA SER A 76 -11.54 -5.13 3.23
C SER A 76 -11.46 -3.74 3.88
N GLY A 77 -10.26 -3.13 3.89
CA GLY A 77 -9.97 -1.82 4.47
C GLY A 77 -10.42 -1.67 5.92
N GLY A 78 -10.23 -2.72 6.73
CA GLY A 78 -10.40 -2.69 8.17
C GLY A 78 -9.25 -1.92 8.84
N SER A 79 -9.14 -0.63 8.57
CA SER A 79 -8.25 0.29 9.27
C SER A 79 -9.06 1.12 10.25
N ASP A 80 -8.67 1.15 11.53
CA ASP A 80 -9.30 1.96 12.60
C ASP A 80 -9.26 3.49 12.41
N GLY A 81 -8.97 3.95 11.19
CA GLY A 81 -8.85 5.34 10.78
C GLY A 81 -7.73 6.12 11.48
N LYS A 82 -6.86 5.45 12.25
CA LYS A 82 -5.93 6.12 13.17
C LYS A 82 -4.46 5.74 13.01
N THR A 83 -4.07 4.48 12.68
CA THR A 83 -2.65 4.10 12.91
C THR A 83 -1.85 3.18 11.93
N GLN A 84 -2.21 2.90 10.66
CA GLN A 84 -1.61 1.72 9.96
C GLN A 84 -1.13 1.86 8.50
N GLN A 85 -0.21 0.94 8.11
CA GLN A 85 0.38 0.74 6.77
C GLN A 85 -0.16 -0.59 6.17
N GLN A 86 -0.47 -0.70 4.87
CA GLN A 86 -1.31 -1.78 4.31
C GLN A 86 -1.09 -2.21 2.80
N VAL A 87 0.11 -2.18 2.17
CA VAL A 87 0.38 -2.32 0.70
C VAL A 87 -0.45 -3.37 -0.09
N GLY A 88 -0.76 -3.05 -1.35
CA GLY A 88 -1.52 -3.93 -2.26
C GLY A 88 -3.00 -3.86 -1.90
N ASN A 89 -3.52 -2.63 -1.87
CA ASN A 89 -4.55 -2.10 -0.96
C ASN A 89 -4.06 -1.57 0.36
N GLY A 90 -3.02 -0.72 0.26
CA GLY A 90 -3.04 0.41 1.14
C GLY A 90 -1.82 0.74 2.04
N GLY A 91 -0.54 0.80 1.60
CA GLY A 91 0.54 0.90 2.60
C GLY A 91 1.81 1.72 2.43
N ALA A 92 1.82 2.77 3.22
CA ALA A 92 2.89 3.25 4.08
C ALA A 92 2.15 3.97 5.22
N GLY A 93 2.43 3.72 6.48
CA GLY A 93 1.64 4.22 7.60
C GLY A 93 2.54 4.83 8.67
N PRO A 94 2.02 5.09 9.88
CA PRO A 94 2.59 6.14 10.70
C PRO A 94 4.02 5.84 11.06
N ASN A 95 4.85 6.85 10.82
CA ASN A 95 6.21 6.83 11.28
C ASN A 95 6.72 8.26 11.41
N ASN A 96 7.34 8.56 12.55
CA ASN A 96 7.99 9.85 12.80
C ASN A 96 9.27 9.96 11.98
N GLY A 97 9.15 10.13 10.65
CA GLY A 97 10.27 10.28 9.71
C GLY A 97 10.72 9.00 8.99
N ALA A 98 9.83 8.03 8.75
CA ALA A 98 10.12 6.98 7.76
C ALA A 98 9.66 7.36 6.35
N ARG A 99 10.20 6.63 5.39
CA ARG A 99 10.00 6.78 3.96
C ARG A 99 9.69 5.41 3.39
N THR A 100 8.72 5.33 2.51
CA THR A 100 8.44 4.12 1.72
C THR A 100 8.69 4.42 0.26
N ILE A 101 9.55 3.63 -0.37
CA ILE A 101 10.05 3.86 -1.73
C ILE A 101 9.66 2.68 -2.62
N PHE A 102 9.07 2.99 -3.77
CA PHE A 102 8.84 2.05 -4.85
C PHE A 102 9.58 2.51 -6.10
N TYR A 103 10.35 1.61 -6.70
CA TYR A 103 11.10 1.84 -7.94
C TYR A 103 10.79 0.73 -8.94
N LYS A 104 10.36 1.08 -10.16
CA LYS A 104 10.01 0.12 -11.23
C LYS A 104 8.96 -0.93 -10.85
N CYS A 105 8.05 -0.59 -9.95
CA CYS A 105 7.00 -1.50 -9.47
C CYS A 105 5.71 -1.37 -10.29
N ARG A 106 4.94 -2.46 -10.37
CA ARG A 106 3.64 -2.48 -11.06
C ARG A 106 2.51 -2.83 -10.10
N PHE A 107 1.43 -2.06 -10.15
CA PHE A 107 0.21 -2.25 -9.37
C PHE A 107 -0.95 -2.42 -10.34
N PHE A 108 -1.43 -3.66 -10.49
CA PHE A 108 -2.46 -4.04 -11.46
C PHE A 108 -3.69 -4.62 -10.75
N ASN A 109 -4.89 -4.10 -11.06
CA ASN A 109 -6.18 -4.62 -10.58
C ASN A 109 -6.31 -4.75 -9.03
N ASN A 110 -5.56 -3.99 -8.23
CA ASN A 110 -5.68 -4.08 -6.78
C ASN A 110 -6.94 -3.31 -6.31
N ARG A 111 -7.74 -3.88 -5.41
CA ARG A 111 -9.05 -3.31 -5.00
C ARG A 111 -9.33 -3.23 -3.49
N THR A 112 -9.75 -2.06 -2.99
CA THR A 112 -10.14 -1.88 -1.58
C THR A 112 -11.65 -1.98 -1.51
N ILE A 113 -12.15 -3.02 -0.83
CA ILE A 113 -13.57 -3.37 -0.74
C ILE A 113 -14.20 -2.72 0.53
N SER A 114 -13.62 -1.60 1.00
CA SER A 114 -14.12 -0.92 2.19
C SER A 114 -15.24 0.04 1.84
N THR A 115 -16.27 0.09 2.70
CA THR A 115 -17.25 1.17 2.73
C THR A 115 -16.73 2.40 3.49
N GLU A 116 -15.58 2.30 4.18
CA GLU A 116 -14.95 3.43 4.85
C GLU A 116 -14.11 4.27 3.87
N THR A 117 -14.28 5.58 3.94
CA THR A 117 -13.86 6.62 2.98
C THR A 117 -12.34 6.87 2.89
N ARG A 118 -11.48 5.87 3.13
CA ARG A 118 -10.06 6.10 3.51
C ARG A 118 -9.01 5.20 2.86
N GLY A 119 -9.41 4.30 1.96
CA GLY A 119 -8.51 3.35 1.29
C GLY A 119 -8.20 3.69 -0.18
N GLY A 120 -6.95 3.51 -0.58
CA GLY A 120 -6.51 3.58 -1.98
C GLY A 120 -6.27 2.20 -2.59
N GLY A 121 -6.70 2.00 -3.84
CA GLY A 121 -6.76 0.67 -4.47
C GLY A 121 -5.42 -0.07 -4.61
N ALA A 122 -4.31 0.65 -4.76
CA ALA A 122 -2.96 0.07 -4.70
C ALA A 122 -2.28 0.38 -3.36
N VAL A 123 -2.27 1.65 -2.95
CA VAL A 123 -1.54 2.16 -1.78
C VAL A 123 -2.40 3.17 -1.02
N SER A 124 -2.23 3.25 0.30
CA SER A 124 -3.05 4.01 1.24
C SER A 124 -2.14 4.35 2.40
N VAL A 125 -2.16 5.60 2.86
CA VAL A 125 -1.10 6.02 3.78
C VAL A 125 -1.53 6.93 4.91
N PHE A 126 -0.80 6.87 6.01
CA PHE A 126 -1.12 7.65 7.21
C PHE A 126 0.17 8.10 7.89
N ASN A 127 0.48 9.40 7.91
CA ASN A 127 1.62 9.99 8.64
C ASN A 127 3.02 9.40 8.26
N THR A 128 3.34 9.33 6.97
CA THR A 128 4.67 8.92 6.46
C THR A 128 4.86 9.41 5.03
N ASP A 129 6.08 9.50 4.54
CA ASP A 129 6.33 9.98 3.17
C ASP A 129 6.38 8.82 2.17
N LEU A 130 5.69 8.99 1.04
CA LEU A 130 5.63 8.08 -0.10
C LEU A 130 6.47 8.59 -1.26
N GLU A 131 7.09 7.64 -1.96
CA GLU A 131 7.87 7.93 -3.14
C GLU A 131 7.73 6.82 -4.19
N PHE A 132 7.41 7.23 -5.42
CA PHE A 132 7.31 6.34 -6.58
C PHE A 132 8.17 6.87 -7.72
N TRP A 133 8.95 5.96 -8.29
CA TRP A 133 9.81 6.19 -9.44
C TRP A 133 9.55 5.10 -10.49
N GLU A 134 9.26 5.50 -11.74
CA GLU A 134 9.12 4.58 -12.87
C GLU A 134 8.09 3.45 -12.62
N CYS A 135 7.03 3.73 -11.85
CA CYS A 135 6.01 2.76 -11.43
C CYS A 135 4.73 2.87 -12.26
N ALA A 136 4.01 1.76 -12.45
CA ALA A 136 2.74 1.74 -13.18
C ALA A 136 1.57 1.35 -12.26
N PHE A 137 0.51 2.16 -12.26
CA PHE A 137 -0.76 1.92 -11.58
C PHE A 137 -1.85 1.75 -12.63
N VAL A 138 -2.37 0.54 -12.80
CA VAL A 138 -3.35 0.23 -13.84
C VAL A 138 -4.56 -0.50 -13.25
N ASN A 139 -5.76 -0.01 -13.56
CA ASN A 139 -7.05 -0.61 -13.17
C ASN A 139 -7.24 -0.84 -11.65
N ASN A 140 -6.54 -0.11 -10.78
CA ASN A 140 -6.74 -0.23 -9.33
C ASN A 140 -8.02 0.51 -8.91
N SER A 141 -8.68 0.05 -7.85
CA SER A 141 -9.91 0.70 -7.35
C SER A 141 -9.99 0.80 -5.84
N GLY A 142 -10.43 1.95 -5.33
CA GLY A 142 -10.48 2.21 -3.89
C GLY A 142 -11.65 3.09 -3.47
N ALA A 143 -11.91 3.15 -2.17
CA ALA A 143 -12.98 3.98 -1.62
C ALA A 143 -12.65 5.48 -1.71
N ALA A 144 -11.39 5.83 -1.41
CA ALA A 144 -10.90 7.21 -1.39
C ALA A 144 -10.10 7.56 -2.65
N GLY A 145 -9.14 6.70 -3.01
CA GLY A 145 -8.24 6.91 -4.15
C GLY A 145 -8.24 5.71 -5.08
N GLY A 146 -8.33 5.90 -6.39
CA GLY A 146 -8.27 4.77 -7.32
C GLY A 146 -6.95 4.02 -7.24
N ALA A 147 -5.83 4.72 -7.27
CA ALA A 147 -4.50 4.14 -7.09
C ALA A 147 -3.97 4.37 -5.67
N ILE A 148 -3.84 5.64 -5.26
CA ILE A 148 -3.19 6.04 -4.01
C ILE A 148 -4.15 6.92 -3.20
N ALA A 149 -4.28 6.65 -1.91
CA ALA A 149 -4.97 7.52 -0.95
C ALA A 149 -4.12 7.74 0.30
N GLY A 150 -4.59 8.60 1.21
CA GLY A 150 -4.04 8.68 2.55
C GLY A 150 -4.28 10.01 3.26
N LYS A 151 -3.66 10.16 4.42
CA LYS A 151 -3.73 11.33 5.29
C LYS A 151 -2.36 11.66 5.89
N ASN A 152 -2.06 12.96 6.01
CA ASN A 152 -0.84 13.49 6.61
C ASN A 152 0.47 12.93 6.01
N PHE A 153 0.51 12.72 4.68
CA PHE A 153 1.70 12.26 3.97
C PHE A 153 2.24 13.33 3.03
N ARG A 154 3.52 13.24 2.68
CA ARG A 154 4.04 13.79 1.42
C ARG A 154 4.08 12.69 0.38
N LEU A 155 3.81 13.07 -0.86
CA LEU A 155 3.82 12.19 -2.01
C LEU A 155 4.79 12.73 -3.07
N TYR A 156 5.75 11.90 -3.44
CA TYR A 156 6.70 12.16 -4.52
C TYR A 156 6.45 11.12 -5.63
N VAL A 157 6.28 11.58 -6.88
CA VAL A 157 5.93 10.73 -8.02
C VAL A 157 6.73 11.18 -9.23
N TYR A 158 7.54 10.28 -9.78
CA TYR A 158 8.45 10.58 -10.89
C TYR A 158 8.32 9.50 -11.98
N GLY A 159 7.98 9.91 -13.20
CA GLY A 159 7.87 9.02 -14.36
C GLY A 159 6.92 7.84 -14.16
N CYS A 160 5.81 8.03 -13.45
CA CYS A 160 4.85 6.97 -13.13
C CYS A 160 3.55 7.09 -13.94
N ASP A 161 3.00 5.95 -14.36
CA ASP A 161 1.76 5.86 -15.12
C ASP A 161 0.55 5.60 -14.22
N PHE A 162 -0.57 6.29 -14.47
CA PHE A 162 -1.84 6.08 -13.77
C PHE A 162 -2.98 5.89 -14.77
N ILE A 163 -3.28 4.63 -15.11
CA ILE A 163 -4.20 4.26 -16.19
C ILE A 163 -5.45 3.59 -15.60
N ASN A 164 -6.65 4.07 -15.94
CA ASN A 164 -7.95 3.45 -15.60
C ASN A 164 -8.18 3.13 -14.11
N ASN A 165 -7.49 3.83 -13.20
CA ASN A 165 -7.72 3.67 -11.77
C ASN A 165 -9.03 4.40 -11.38
N SER A 166 -9.82 3.88 -10.43
CA SER A 166 -11.17 4.41 -10.13
C SER A 166 -11.52 4.45 -8.65
N SER A 167 -12.16 5.53 -8.21
CA SER A 167 -12.64 5.68 -6.82
C SER A 167 -14.16 5.59 -6.73
N SER A 168 -14.71 4.86 -5.75
CA SER A 168 -16.16 4.71 -5.58
C SER A 168 -16.86 5.90 -4.90
N GLY A 169 -16.11 6.93 -4.50
CA GLY A 169 -16.63 8.15 -3.88
C GLY A 169 -16.42 8.19 -2.37
N GLY A 170 -15.52 9.06 -1.93
CA GLY A 170 -15.09 9.18 -0.53
C GLY A 170 -14.33 10.47 -0.24
N SER A 171 -14.69 11.57 -0.89
CA SER A 171 -14.15 12.90 -0.60
C SER A 171 -14.88 13.52 0.59
N ASP A 172 -14.51 13.14 1.83
CA ASP A 172 -15.00 13.75 3.08
C ASP A 172 -14.63 15.25 3.26
N GLY A 173 -14.15 15.92 2.19
CA GLY A 173 -13.77 17.34 2.13
C GLY A 173 -12.62 17.75 3.07
N LYS A 174 -12.06 16.82 3.84
CA LYS A 174 -11.18 17.12 4.98
C LYS A 174 -9.97 16.19 5.03
N THR A 175 -8.80 16.73 4.67
CA THR A 175 -7.46 16.24 5.04
C THR A 175 -6.92 14.97 4.34
N GLN A 176 -7.52 14.49 3.25
CA GLN A 176 -6.96 13.40 2.46
C GLN A 176 -6.30 13.90 1.16
N GLN A 177 -5.16 13.30 0.78
CA GLN A 177 -4.60 13.43 -0.56
C GLN A 177 -4.91 12.14 -1.34
N GLN A 178 -5.33 12.27 -2.59
CA GLN A 178 -5.83 11.17 -3.43
C GLN A 178 -5.20 11.31 -4.82
N VAL A 179 -4.75 10.21 -5.43
CA VAL A 179 -4.17 10.18 -6.78
C VAL A 179 -4.72 8.99 -7.58
N GLY A 180 -5.04 9.25 -8.85
CA GLY A 180 -5.57 8.24 -9.77
C GLY A 180 -7.07 8.01 -9.62
N ASN A 181 -7.87 9.04 -9.34
CA ASN A 181 -9.32 8.98 -9.54
C ASN A 181 -9.59 9.29 -11.01
N GLY A 182 -9.68 8.24 -11.84
CA GLY A 182 -9.66 8.36 -13.30
C GLY A 182 -10.83 9.12 -13.90
N GLY A 183 -10.53 9.99 -14.85
CA GLY A 183 -11.47 10.82 -15.59
C GLY A 183 -10.81 12.13 -15.98
N ALA A 184 -10.93 12.53 -17.25
CA ALA A 184 -10.50 13.84 -17.75
C ALA A 184 -11.55 14.92 -17.45
#